data_AF-A0A1V5QFB7-F1
#
_entry.id   AF-A0A1V5QFB7-F1
#
_cell.length_a   1.000
_cell.length_b   1.000
_cell.length_c   1.000
_cell.angle_alpha   90.00
_cell.angle_beta   90.00
_cell.angle_gamma   90.00
#
_symmetry.space_group_name_H-M   'P 1'
#
loop_
_entity.id
_entity.type
_entity.pdbx_description
1 polymer ?
#
loop_
_entity_poly.entity_id
_entity_poly.type
_entity_poly.pdbx_seq_one_letter_code
_entity_poly.pdbx_strand_id
1 'polypeptide(L)'
;MGIDLNTATAEQILSHIEGIGDAMAERIVEDRTENGPFYALYDLARVPGVGAKLFEKITGWKWHEDMYGQLTVVNLVLDKWDGGLPDLNSVAMRFQALTGFEGCVILHRDGHLLATSWNPKSSQALEAMGPQIVKRTAQYMKSVCPGETMSVTVFLENRVVAFAQQGDIIFVGIRSPRAFNRRHLQIVHGMAMALGKRFSGLRDA
;
A
#
# COMPACT_ATOMS: atom_id res chain seq x y z
N MET A 1 25.45 -15.98 -0.95
CA MET A 1 25.31 -15.60 -2.38
C MET A 1 23.84 -15.75 -2.71
N GLY A 2 23.21 -14.74 -3.31
CA GLY A 2 21.77 -14.77 -3.65
C GLY A 2 21.51 -15.32 -5.05
N ILE A 3 20.31 -15.85 -5.27
CA ILE A 3 19.80 -16.27 -6.58
C ILE A 3 18.80 -15.23 -7.10
N ASP A 4 18.82 -14.92 -8.39
CA ASP A 4 17.83 -14.04 -9.02
C ASP A 4 16.64 -14.85 -9.51
N LEU A 5 15.49 -14.67 -8.86
CA LEU A 5 14.26 -15.42 -9.16
C LEU A 5 13.62 -15.03 -10.50
N ASN A 6 13.98 -13.88 -11.08
CA ASN A 6 13.47 -13.48 -12.38
C ASN A 6 14.16 -14.18 -13.54
N THR A 7 15.30 -14.83 -13.30
CA THR A 7 16.09 -15.50 -14.34
C THR A 7 16.36 -16.97 -14.03
N ALA A 8 16.32 -17.35 -12.75
CA ALA A 8 16.56 -18.72 -12.32
C ALA A 8 15.53 -19.73 -12.86
N THR A 9 16.02 -20.91 -13.25
CA THR A 9 15.16 -22.07 -13.55
C THR A 9 14.58 -22.67 -12.27
N ALA A 10 13.53 -23.48 -12.41
CA ALA A 10 12.94 -24.19 -11.27
C ALA A 10 13.99 -25.07 -10.55
N GLU A 11 14.88 -25.76 -11.28
CA GLU A 11 15.94 -26.56 -10.65
C GLU A 11 16.96 -25.68 -9.90
N GLN A 12 17.28 -24.50 -10.41
CA GLN A 12 18.18 -23.57 -9.73
C GLN A 12 17.56 -23.03 -8.44
N ILE A 13 16.26 -22.70 -8.45
CA ILE A 13 15.52 -22.26 -7.26
C ILE A 13 15.47 -23.37 -6.21
N LEU A 14 15.13 -24.60 -6.63
CA LEU A 14 15.07 -25.78 -5.77
C LEU A 14 16.42 -26.06 -5.09
N SER A 15 17.51 -26.03 -5.85
CA SER A 15 18.85 -26.35 -5.34
C SER A 15 19.43 -25.28 -4.43
N HIS A 16 19.02 -24.00 -4.59
CA HIS A 16 19.57 -22.88 -3.83
C HIS A 16 18.76 -22.50 -2.59
N ILE A 17 17.46 -22.79 -2.54
CA ILE A 17 16.58 -22.31 -1.46
C ILE A 17 16.07 -23.47 -0.59
N GLU A 18 16.67 -23.58 0.59
CA GLU A 18 16.37 -24.66 1.53
C GLU A 18 14.91 -24.64 2.02
N GLY A 19 14.18 -25.73 1.74
CA GLY A 19 12.77 -25.89 2.15
C GLY A 19 11.75 -25.46 1.09
N ILE A 20 12.19 -25.15 -0.14
CA ILE A 20 11.36 -25.20 -1.34
C ILE A 20 11.37 -26.63 -1.88
N GLY A 21 10.20 -27.13 -2.29
CA GLY A 21 10.08 -28.36 -3.07
C GLY A 21 9.68 -28.07 -4.52
N ASP A 22 9.75 -29.07 -5.39
CA ASP A 22 9.55 -28.95 -6.84
C ASP A 22 8.31 -28.13 -7.22
N ALA A 23 7.15 -28.49 -6.65
CA ALA A 23 5.87 -27.84 -6.91
C ALA A 23 5.82 -26.35 -6.51
N MET A 24 6.73 -25.89 -5.66
CA MET A 24 6.83 -24.47 -5.29
C MET A 24 7.82 -23.74 -6.22
N ALA A 25 8.93 -24.38 -6.59
CA ALA A 25 9.86 -23.81 -7.57
C ALA A 25 9.18 -23.59 -8.93
N GLU A 26 8.39 -24.56 -9.40
CA GLU A 26 7.58 -24.44 -10.61
C GLU A 26 6.59 -23.28 -10.51
N ARG A 27 5.84 -23.19 -9.40
CA ARG A 27 4.87 -22.11 -9.16
C ARG A 27 5.49 -20.71 -9.21
N ILE A 28 6.72 -20.55 -8.71
CA ILE A 28 7.43 -19.27 -8.76
C ILE A 28 7.74 -18.89 -10.22
N VAL A 29 8.14 -19.86 -11.04
CA VAL A 29 8.43 -19.66 -12.48
C VAL A 29 7.14 -19.41 -13.28
N GLU A 30 6.09 -20.18 -13.03
CA GLU A 30 4.76 -20.00 -13.63
C GLU A 30 4.21 -18.60 -13.31
N ASP A 31 4.19 -18.23 -12.03
CA ASP A 31 3.68 -16.94 -11.59
C ASP A 31 4.39 -15.76 -12.26
N ARG A 32 5.74 -15.78 -12.34
CA ARG A 32 6.47 -14.70 -13.04
C ARG A 32 6.30 -14.70 -14.55
N THR A 33 5.95 -15.86 -15.13
CA THR A 33 5.67 -15.99 -16.57
C THR A 33 4.28 -15.41 -16.89
N GLU A 34 3.28 -15.68 -16.04
CA GLU A 34 1.91 -15.22 -16.22
C GLU A 34 1.68 -13.76 -15.77
N ASN A 35 2.23 -13.39 -14.61
CA ASN A 35 1.99 -12.09 -13.96
C ASN A 35 3.15 -11.09 -14.16
N GLY A 36 4.14 -11.42 -14.99
CA GLY A 36 5.35 -10.63 -15.23
C GLY A 36 6.40 -10.79 -14.11
N PRO A 37 7.61 -10.21 -14.25
CA PRO A 37 8.69 -10.43 -13.28
C PRO A 37 8.37 -9.86 -11.89
N PHE A 38 9.10 -10.31 -10.88
CA PHE A 38 9.10 -9.74 -9.53
C PHE A 38 9.93 -8.47 -9.53
N TYR A 39 9.31 -7.32 -9.29
CA TYR A 39 9.99 -6.02 -9.26
C TYR A 39 10.47 -5.64 -7.86
N ALA A 40 9.88 -6.27 -6.83
CA ALA A 40 10.29 -6.18 -5.45
C ALA A 40 10.33 -7.56 -4.79
N LEU A 41 11.19 -7.72 -3.76
CA LEU A 41 11.26 -8.95 -2.95
C LEU A 41 9.89 -9.42 -2.51
N TYR A 42 9.05 -8.49 -2.06
CA TYR A 42 7.73 -8.78 -1.56
C TYR A 42 6.82 -9.43 -2.62
N ASP A 43 6.98 -9.14 -3.92
CA ASP A 43 6.08 -9.64 -4.99
C ASP A 43 5.93 -11.18 -4.99
N LEU A 44 6.89 -11.88 -4.39
CA LEU A 44 6.79 -13.31 -4.06
C LEU A 44 5.52 -13.72 -3.30
N ALA A 45 4.90 -12.82 -2.53
CA ALA A 45 3.65 -13.08 -1.82
C ALA A 45 2.45 -13.35 -2.75
N ARG A 46 2.54 -12.96 -4.03
CA ARG A 46 1.50 -13.27 -5.01
C ARG A 46 1.52 -14.74 -5.44
N VAL A 47 2.65 -15.43 -5.24
CA VAL A 47 2.80 -16.87 -5.50
C VAL A 47 2.01 -17.65 -4.43
N PRO A 48 0.97 -18.41 -4.80
CA PRO A 48 0.16 -19.14 -3.83
C PRO A 48 1.00 -20.14 -3.02
N GLY A 49 0.93 -20.03 -1.70
CA GLY A 49 1.67 -20.89 -0.77
C GLY A 49 3.02 -20.34 -0.29
N VAL A 50 3.45 -19.16 -0.77
CA VAL A 50 4.56 -18.42 -0.15
C VAL A 50 4.06 -17.69 1.10
N GLY A 51 4.23 -18.34 2.26
CA GLY A 51 3.95 -17.75 3.56
C GLY A 51 5.18 -17.10 4.21
N ALA A 52 4.99 -16.43 5.35
CA ALA A 52 6.01 -15.69 6.09
C ALA A 52 7.36 -16.43 6.26
N LYS A 53 7.32 -17.70 6.69
CA LYS A 53 8.53 -18.52 6.86
C LYS A 53 9.27 -18.77 5.56
N LEU A 54 8.53 -19.01 4.48
CA LEU A 54 9.12 -19.32 3.19
C LEU A 54 9.68 -18.06 2.53
N PHE A 55 8.97 -16.94 2.67
CA PHE A 55 9.45 -15.64 2.24
C PHE A 55 10.79 -15.28 2.90
N GLU A 56 10.91 -15.45 4.21
CA GLU A 56 12.15 -15.18 4.94
C GLU A 56 13.30 -16.08 4.46
N LYS A 57 13.01 -17.35 4.13
CA LYS A 57 14.00 -18.26 3.56
C LYS A 57 14.46 -17.84 2.16
N ILE A 58 13.53 -17.40 1.31
CA ILE A 58 13.84 -16.98 -0.06
C ILE A 58 14.63 -15.67 -0.07
N THR A 59 14.25 -14.72 0.78
CA THR A 59 14.73 -13.33 0.70
C THR A 59 15.77 -12.99 1.75
N GLY A 60 15.81 -13.72 2.86
CA GLY A 60 16.56 -13.38 4.07
C GLY A 60 15.88 -12.30 4.94
N TRP A 61 14.69 -11.82 4.56
CA TRP A 61 13.97 -10.76 5.27
C TRP A 61 12.84 -11.33 6.11
N LYS A 62 12.77 -10.91 7.38
CA LYS A 62 11.62 -11.25 8.23
C LYS A 62 10.35 -10.68 7.62
N TRP A 63 9.37 -11.57 7.46
CA TRP A 63 8.02 -11.15 7.11
C TRP A 63 7.44 -10.32 8.26
N HIS A 64 7.21 -9.03 8.02
CA HIS A 64 6.47 -8.18 8.94
C HIS A 64 5.00 -8.12 8.49
N GLU A 65 4.06 -8.31 9.43
CA GLU A 65 2.60 -8.21 9.18
C GLU A 65 2.15 -6.82 8.68
N ASP A 66 3.03 -5.82 8.68
CA ASP A 66 2.81 -4.49 8.16
C ASP A 66 2.98 -4.44 6.63
N MET A 67 2.25 -5.37 5.99
CA MET A 67 2.19 -5.85 4.60
C MET A 67 1.59 -4.86 3.58
N TYR A 68 1.77 -3.56 3.76
CA TYR A 68 0.92 -2.54 3.11
C TYR A 68 1.23 -2.28 1.62
N GLY A 69 2.47 -2.54 1.16
CA GLY A 69 2.88 -2.31 -0.24
C GLY A 69 2.43 -3.40 -1.23
N GLN A 70 1.68 -4.40 -0.77
CA GLN A 70 1.49 -5.68 -1.47
C GLN A 70 0.05 -6.10 -1.69
N LEU A 71 -0.87 -5.16 -1.57
CA LEU A 71 -2.19 -5.42 -2.10
C LEU A 71 -2.06 -5.30 -3.62
N THR A 72 -2.30 -6.37 -4.37
CA THR A 72 -2.60 -6.32 -5.82
C THR A 72 -3.48 -5.11 -6.16
N VAL A 73 -4.37 -4.76 -5.22
CA VAL A 73 -5.23 -3.58 -5.20
C VAL A 73 -4.47 -2.24 -5.30
N VAL A 74 -3.37 -2.02 -4.57
CA VAL A 74 -2.61 -0.76 -4.64
C VAL A 74 -1.99 -0.61 -6.03
N ASN A 75 -1.42 -1.67 -6.60
CA ASN A 75 -0.90 -1.65 -7.96
C ASN A 75 -2.02 -1.47 -9.01
N LEU A 76 -3.16 -2.13 -8.82
CA LEU A 76 -4.36 -1.93 -9.64
C LEU A 76 -4.83 -0.46 -9.63
N VAL A 77 -4.79 0.18 -8.47
CA VAL A 77 -5.21 1.58 -8.32
C VAL A 77 -4.16 2.55 -8.87
N LEU A 78 -2.87 2.25 -8.73
CA LEU A 78 -1.77 3.11 -9.17
C LEU A 78 -1.35 2.93 -10.62
N ASP A 79 -1.89 1.91 -11.31
CA ASP A 79 -1.46 1.45 -12.63
C ASP A 79 0.00 0.96 -12.67
N LYS A 80 0.43 0.40 -13.80
CA LYS A 80 1.81 -0.02 -14.03
C LYS A 80 2.73 1.19 -13.89
N TRP A 81 3.78 1.04 -13.08
CA TRP A 81 4.78 2.08 -12.92
C TRP A 81 5.60 2.25 -14.21
N ASP A 82 5.67 3.49 -14.71
CA ASP A 82 6.41 3.90 -15.90
C ASP A 82 7.58 4.84 -15.59
N GLY A 83 7.90 5.04 -14.31
CA GLY A 83 8.90 6.03 -13.86
C GLY A 83 8.31 7.39 -13.48
N GLY A 84 7.04 7.65 -13.78
CA GLY A 84 6.37 8.94 -13.53
C GLY A 84 5.47 8.97 -12.29
N LEU A 85 4.94 10.17 -12.01
CA LEU A 85 3.80 10.32 -11.10
C LEU A 85 2.53 9.81 -11.79
N PRO A 86 1.73 8.96 -11.12
CA PRO A 86 0.45 8.53 -11.68
C PRO A 86 -0.51 9.72 -11.74
N ASP A 87 -1.42 9.72 -12.71
CA ASP A 87 -2.52 10.68 -12.73
C ASP A 87 -3.41 10.48 -11.48
N LEU A 88 -3.41 11.48 -10.60
CA LEU A 88 -4.06 11.37 -9.29
C LEU A 88 -5.58 11.32 -9.37
N ASN A 89 -6.18 11.89 -10.41
CA ASN A 89 -7.62 11.78 -10.64
C ASN A 89 -7.99 10.34 -11.00
N SER A 90 -7.23 9.70 -11.89
CA SER A 90 -7.40 8.29 -12.23
C SER A 90 -7.18 7.37 -11.04
N VAL A 91 -6.17 7.65 -10.22
CA VAL A 91 -5.94 6.96 -8.94
C VAL A 91 -7.18 7.07 -8.04
N ALA A 92 -7.73 8.27 -7.86
CA ALA A 92 -8.90 8.48 -7.02
C ALA A 92 -10.14 7.75 -7.55
N MET A 93 -10.36 7.77 -8.88
CA MET A 93 -11.46 7.04 -9.53
C MET A 93 -11.32 5.53 -9.35
N ARG A 94 -10.14 4.95 -9.59
CA ARG A 94 -9.90 3.51 -9.41
C ARG A 94 -10.02 3.10 -7.95
N PHE A 95 -9.59 3.93 -7.01
CA PHE A 95 -9.76 3.67 -5.58
C PHE A 95 -11.25 3.60 -5.19
N GLN A 96 -12.08 4.50 -5.72
CA GLN A 96 -13.53 4.47 -5.46
C GLN A 96 -14.20 3.21 -6.02
N ALA A 97 -13.70 2.67 -7.13
CA ALA A 97 -14.21 1.43 -7.72
C ALA A 97 -13.92 0.18 -6.86
N LEU A 98 -13.09 0.28 -5.82
CA LEU A 98 -12.84 -0.83 -4.92
C LEU A 98 -14.06 -1.14 -4.05
N THR A 99 -14.40 -2.43 -3.96
CA THR A 99 -15.47 -2.90 -3.09
C THR A 99 -15.24 -2.44 -1.65
N GLY A 100 -16.25 -1.79 -1.07
CA GLY A 100 -16.22 -1.35 0.33
C GLY A 100 -15.70 0.08 0.54
N PHE A 101 -15.28 0.79 -0.51
CA PHE A 101 -14.92 2.21 -0.44
C PHE A 101 -16.00 3.09 -1.08
N GLU A 102 -16.24 4.24 -0.48
CA GLU A 102 -17.14 5.29 -1.04
C GLU A 102 -16.37 6.35 -1.81
N GLY A 103 -15.05 6.44 -1.59
CA GLY A 103 -14.14 7.34 -2.27
C GLY A 103 -12.88 7.59 -1.46
N CYS A 104 -12.01 8.44 -1.98
CA CYS A 104 -10.84 8.95 -1.28
C CYS A 104 -10.63 10.44 -1.49
N VAL A 105 -9.82 11.03 -0.62
CA VAL A 105 -9.26 12.37 -0.76
C VAL A 105 -7.74 12.26 -0.64
N ILE A 106 -7.02 12.85 -1.59
CA ILE A 106 -5.55 12.88 -1.62
C ILE A 106 -5.13 14.32 -1.37
N LEU A 107 -4.40 14.56 -0.28
CA LEU A 107 -3.99 15.88 0.15
C LEU A 107 -2.46 15.97 0.19
N HIS A 108 -1.94 17.17 -0.05
CA HIS A 108 -0.61 17.55 0.38
C HIS A 108 -0.62 17.88 1.88
N ARG A 109 0.49 17.64 2.59
CA ARG A 109 0.67 17.98 4.02
C ARG A 109 0.36 19.43 4.37
N ASP A 110 0.49 20.34 3.41
CA ASP A 110 0.25 21.78 3.60
C ASP A 110 -1.24 22.15 3.45
N GLY A 111 -2.12 21.17 3.19
CA GLY A 111 -3.56 21.38 3.12
C GLY A 111 -4.05 21.74 1.72
N HIS A 112 -3.35 21.33 0.67
CA HIS A 112 -3.83 21.43 -0.71
C HIS A 112 -4.47 20.13 -1.15
N LEU A 113 -5.66 20.22 -1.75
CA LEU A 113 -6.31 19.09 -2.40
C LEU A 113 -5.59 18.74 -3.71
N LEU A 114 -5.08 17.51 -3.80
CA LEU A 114 -4.41 17.00 -5.00
C LEU A 114 -5.39 16.26 -5.92
N ALA A 115 -6.27 15.43 -5.34
CA ALA A 115 -7.35 14.74 -6.06
C ALA A 115 -8.42 14.23 -5.09
N THR A 116 -9.63 14.00 -5.60
CA THR A 116 -10.72 13.37 -4.84
C THR A 116 -11.67 12.61 -5.75
N SER A 117 -12.19 11.49 -5.26
CA SER A 117 -13.33 10.78 -5.84
C SER A 117 -14.57 10.85 -4.95
N TRP A 118 -14.47 11.54 -3.82
CA TRP A 118 -15.59 11.80 -2.94
C TRP A 118 -16.28 13.13 -3.26
N ASN A 119 -17.39 13.41 -2.59
CA ASN A 119 -18.18 14.60 -2.91
C ASN A 119 -17.38 15.91 -2.66
N PRO A 120 -17.53 16.96 -3.51
CA PRO A 120 -16.70 18.17 -3.42
C PRO A 120 -16.78 18.89 -2.08
N LYS A 121 -18.00 19.09 -1.56
CA LYS A 121 -18.23 19.82 -0.29
C LYS A 121 -17.50 19.17 0.89
N SER A 122 -17.57 17.85 1.00
CA SER A 122 -16.91 17.13 2.10
C SER A 122 -15.39 17.02 1.87
N SER A 123 -14.96 16.93 0.62
CA SER A 123 -13.53 16.92 0.27
C SER A 123 -12.85 18.24 0.65
N GLN A 124 -13.50 19.38 0.39
CA GLN A 124 -13.02 20.70 0.79
C GLN A 124 -12.93 20.85 2.32
N ALA A 125 -13.88 20.28 3.06
CA ALA A 125 -13.81 20.27 4.52
C ALA A 125 -12.59 19.46 5.02
N LEU A 126 -12.30 18.32 4.38
CA LEU A 126 -11.12 17.50 4.69
C LEU A 126 -9.80 18.16 4.26
N GLU A 127 -9.78 18.96 3.20
CA GLU A 127 -8.62 19.76 2.82
C GLU A 127 -8.19 20.70 3.95
N ALA A 128 -9.14 21.42 4.55
CA ALA A 128 -8.85 22.35 5.66
C ALA A 128 -8.49 21.63 6.97
N MET A 129 -9.13 20.51 7.28
CA MET A 129 -9.03 19.86 8.60
C MET A 129 -8.07 18.67 8.64
N GLY A 130 -7.92 17.93 7.54
CA GLY A 130 -7.21 16.66 7.46
C GLY A 130 -5.78 16.71 8.00
N PRO A 131 -4.93 17.66 7.54
CA PRO A 131 -3.57 17.79 8.06
C PRO A 131 -3.53 18.09 9.56
N GLN A 132 -4.46 18.91 10.07
CA GLN A 132 -4.52 19.25 11.49
C GLN A 132 -4.94 18.05 12.34
N ILE A 133 -5.88 17.24 11.85
CA ILE A 133 -6.30 16.00 12.52
C ILE A 133 -5.09 15.06 12.69
N VAL A 134 -4.35 14.79 11.60
CA VAL A 134 -3.19 13.89 11.65
C VAL A 134 -2.10 14.48 12.55
N LYS A 135 -1.75 15.75 12.35
CA LYS A 135 -0.68 16.43 13.10
C LYS A 135 -0.97 16.46 14.60
N ARG A 136 -2.15 16.93 15.02
CA ARG A 136 -2.50 17.05 16.45
C ARG A 136 -2.63 15.68 17.11
N THR A 137 -3.26 14.72 16.43
CA THR A 137 -3.39 13.35 16.96
C THR A 137 -2.01 12.73 17.16
N ALA A 138 -1.12 12.81 16.18
CA ALA A 138 0.25 12.30 16.31
C ALA A 138 1.03 12.99 17.44
N GLN A 139 0.86 14.30 17.60
CA GLN A 139 1.46 15.05 18.71
C GLN A 139 0.98 14.54 20.08
N TYR A 140 -0.32 14.33 20.26
CA TYR A 140 -0.86 13.81 21.51
C TYR A 140 -0.43 12.36 21.75
N MET A 141 -0.44 11.53 20.71
CA MET A 141 -0.10 10.11 20.83
C MET A 141 1.35 9.87 21.23
N LYS A 142 2.29 10.75 20.88
CA LYS A 142 3.68 10.68 21.37
C LYS A 142 3.78 10.63 22.90
N SER A 143 2.87 11.32 23.59
CA SER A 143 2.84 11.33 25.06
C SER A 143 2.17 10.08 25.66
N VAL A 144 1.33 9.40 24.89
CA VAL A 144 0.57 8.22 25.33
C VAL A 144 1.35 6.93 25.01
N CYS A 145 1.85 6.81 23.79
CA CYS A 145 2.58 5.66 23.29
C CYS A 145 3.70 6.16 22.34
N PRO A 146 4.98 6.04 22.73
CA PRO A 146 6.09 6.42 21.88
C PRO A 146 6.10 5.60 20.58
N GLY A 147 6.06 6.28 19.44
CA GLY A 147 6.06 5.64 18.12
C GLY A 147 5.65 6.60 17.02
N GLU A 148 5.83 6.20 15.77
CA GLU A 148 5.33 6.92 14.62
C GLU A 148 3.84 6.62 14.41
N THR A 149 3.03 7.66 14.23
CA THR A 149 1.59 7.50 13.97
C THR A 149 1.38 7.12 12.51
N MET A 150 1.09 5.85 12.25
CA MET A 150 0.90 5.33 10.89
C MET A 150 -0.43 5.76 10.25
N SER A 151 -1.49 5.88 11.05
CA SER A 151 -2.79 6.34 10.59
C SER A 151 -3.65 6.87 11.75
N VAL A 152 -4.65 7.67 11.42
CA VAL A 152 -5.73 8.10 12.31
C VAL A 152 -7.05 7.65 11.69
N THR A 153 -7.88 6.92 12.43
CA THR A 153 -9.18 6.46 11.91
C THR A 153 -10.31 6.99 12.77
N VAL A 154 -11.25 7.69 12.14
CA VAL A 154 -12.44 8.26 12.78
C VAL A 154 -13.66 7.45 12.37
N PHE A 155 -14.36 6.90 13.35
CA PHE A 155 -15.63 6.20 13.18
C PHE A 155 -16.78 7.18 13.43
N LEU A 156 -17.60 7.38 12.41
CA LEU A 156 -18.85 8.15 12.45
C LEU A 156 -20.03 7.18 12.34
N GLU A 157 -21.22 7.64 12.69
CA GLU A 157 -22.44 6.81 12.70
C GLU A 157 -22.64 6.01 11.40
N ASN A 158 -22.45 6.67 10.26
CA ASN A 158 -22.68 6.06 8.94
C ASN A 158 -21.42 6.00 8.07
N ARG A 159 -20.23 6.33 8.61
CA ARG A 159 -18.98 6.41 7.83
C ARG A 159 -17.76 6.08 8.66
N VAL A 160 -16.70 5.58 8.02
CA VAL A 160 -15.35 5.52 8.58
C VAL A 160 -14.41 6.31 7.68
N VAL A 161 -13.65 7.21 8.29
CA VAL A 161 -12.66 8.07 7.61
C VAL A 161 -11.28 7.72 8.16
N ALA A 162 -10.43 7.16 7.32
CA ALA A 162 -9.06 6.78 7.68
C ALA A 162 -8.06 7.70 7.00
N PHE A 163 -7.22 8.35 7.78
CA PHE A 163 -6.12 9.21 7.33
C PHE A 163 -4.81 8.44 7.47
N ALA A 164 -4.04 8.31 6.40
CA ALA A 164 -2.68 7.79 6.43
C ALA A 164 -1.74 8.81 5.80
N GLN A 165 -0.64 9.11 6.47
CA GLN A 165 0.36 10.08 6.00
C GLN A 165 1.67 9.37 5.70
N GLN A 166 2.26 9.67 4.53
CA GLN A 166 3.63 9.31 4.19
C GLN A 166 4.32 10.52 3.56
N GLY A 167 5.37 11.01 4.22
CA GLY A 167 6.08 12.21 3.78
C GLY A 167 5.09 13.37 3.65
N ASP A 168 4.98 13.89 2.43
CA ASP A 168 4.15 15.05 2.11
C ASP A 168 2.76 14.68 1.59
N ILE A 169 2.44 13.39 1.45
CA ILE A 169 1.13 12.90 1.02
C ILE A 169 0.32 12.45 2.23
N ILE A 170 -0.93 12.92 2.29
CA ILE A 170 -1.96 12.42 3.18
C ILE A 170 -3.05 11.79 2.33
N PHE A 171 -3.21 10.47 2.45
CA PHE A 171 -4.27 9.72 1.78
C PHE A 171 -5.43 9.47 2.76
N VAL A 172 -6.63 9.85 2.35
CA VAL A 172 -7.85 9.71 3.15
C VAL A 172 -8.80 8.73 2.47
N GLY A 173 -9.09 7.61 3.10
CA GLY A 173 -10.08 6.64 2.62
C GLY A 173 -11.42 6.80 3.33
N ILE A 174 -12.51 6.86 2.55
CA ILE A 174 -13.89 7.00 3.05
C ILE A 174 -14.68 5.73 2.73
N ARG A 175 -15.46 5.24 3.69
CA ARG A 175 -16.27 4.02 3.54
C ARG A 175 -17.46 3.95 4.50
N SER A 176 -18.33 2.97 4.25
CA SER A 176 -19.39 2.57 5.16
C SER A 176 -18.84 1.73 6.33
N PRO A 177 -19.37 1.86 7.57
CA PRO A 177 -18.96 1.07 8.72
C PRO A 177 -19.18 -0.44 8.53
N ARG A 178 -20.22 -0.83 7.78
CA ARG A 178 -20.55 -2.25 7.54
C ARG A 178 -19.46 -3.01 6.77
N ALA A 179 -18.64 -2.30 6.00
CA ALA A 179 -17.56 -2.88 5.21
C ALA A 179 -16.19 -2.83 5.94
N PHE A 180 -16.13 -2.37 7.19
CA PHE A 180 -14.84 -2.12 7.86
C PHE A 180 -14.13 -3.42 8.27
N ASN A 181 -12.88 -3.61 7.83
CA ASN A 181 -11.96 -4.62 8.38
C ASN A 181 -10.48 -4.15 8.31
N ARG A 182 -9.55 -4.94 8.87
CA ARG A 182 -8.10 -4.66 8.89
C ARG A 182 -7.53 -4.42 7.49
N ARG A 183 -7.93 -5.21 6.48
CA ARG A 183 -7.47 -5.10 5.08
C ARG A 183 -7.72 -3.73 4.48
N HIS A 184 -8.83 -3.07 4.82
CA HIS A 184 -9.13 -1.74 4.28
C HIS A 184 -8.23 -0.65 4.86
N LEU A 185 -7.88 -0.73 6.16
CA LEU A 185 -6.84 0.13 6.72
C LEU A 185 -5.52 -0.12 5.99
N GLN A 186 -5.28 -1.38 5.60
CA GLN A 186 -4.11 -1.73 4.81
C GLN A 186 -4.06 -1.13 3.41
N ILE A 187 -5.19 -1.06 2.72
CA ILE A 187 -5.27 -0.39 1.43
C ILE A 187 -4.98 1.10 1.57
N VAL A 188 -5.61 1.79 2.54
CA VAL A 188 -5.42 3.24 2.77
C VAL A 188 -3.97 3.58 3.08
N HIS A 189 -3.33 2.83 3.98
CA HIS A 189 -1.93 3.07 4.32
C HIS A 189 -0.98 2.71 3.17
N GLY A 190 -1.24 1.62 2.44
CA GLY A 190 -0.47 1.25 1.25
C GLY A 190 -0.50 2.32 0.17
N MET A 191 -1.66 2.95 -0.06
CA MET A 191 -1.80 4.09 -0.98
C MET A 191 -0.96 5.29 -0.55
N ALA A 192 -1.01 5.66 0.75
CA ALA A 192 -0.20 6.75 1.27
C ALA A 192 1.30 6.48 1.07
N MET A 193 1.77 5.28 1.42
CA MET A 193 3.18 4.89 1.28
C MET A 193 3.65 4.96 -0.17
N ALA A 194 2.89 4.35 -1.09
CA ALA A 194 3.27 4.25 -2.49
C ALA A 194 3.29 5.63 -3.18
N LEU A 195 2.28 6.46 -2.94
CA LEU A 195 2.25 7.82 -3.46
C LEU A 195 3.34 8.70 -2.81
N GLY A 196 3.50 8.63 -1.50
CA GLY A 196 4.51 9.40 -0.76
C GLY A 196 5.92 9.16 -1.28
N LYS A 197 6.29 7.89 -1.52
CA LYS A 197 7.60 7.54 -2.12
C LYS A 197 7.79 8.10 -3.54
N ARG A 198 6.76 8.03 -4.38
CA ARG A 198 6.82 8.56 -5.76
C ARG A 198 6.93 10.09 -5.77
N PHE A 199 6.25 10.77 -4.85
CA PHE A 199 6.33 12.22 -4.70
C PHE A 199 7.66 12.70 -4.12
N SER A 200 8.27 11.96 -3.19
CA SER A 200 9.59 12.31 -2.65
C SER A 200 10.72 12.11 -3.65
N GLY A 201 10.66 11.06 -4.48
CA GLY A 201 11.71 10.73 -5.46
C GLY A 201 11.93 11.79 -6.55
N LEU A 202 10.97 12.70 -6.76
CA LEU A 202 11.10 13.83 -7.69
C LEU A 202 11.81 15.05 -7.10
N ARG A 203 12.02 15.11 -5.77
CA ARG A 203 12.79 16.19 -5.16
C ARG A 203 14.31 15.95 -5.22
N ASP A 204 14.70 14.70 -5.44
CA ASP A 204 16.10 14.25 -5.46
C ASP A 204 16.62 13.97 -6.88
N ALA A 205 15.84 14.29 -7.93
CA ALA A 205 16.16 14.14 -9.36
C ALA A 205 16.23 15.51 -10.06
#